data_AF-A0A3D1IYG2-F1
#
_entry.id   AF-A0A3D1IYG2-F1
#
_cell.length_a   1.000
_cell.length_b   1.000
_cell.length_c   1.000
_cell.angle_alpha   90.00
_cell.angle_beta   90.00
_cell.angle_gamma   90.00
#
_symmetry.space_group_name_H-M   'P 1'
#
loop_
_entity.id
_entity.type
_entity.pdbx_description
1 polymer ?
#
loop_
_entity_poly.entity_id
_entity_poly.type
_entity_poly.pdbx_seq_one_letter_code
_entity_poly.pdbx_strand_id
1 'polypeptide(L)'
;MRKLTTPADLNSIGIWPCLAVEHLAPHPIGTLPPHPDGASRAALSAEKLMTWPGRNPPEQVPDREAARGLEKIIAILYARSGNDFSLYHSSLLLRRIARRMGLHHAGSVPDYARYLGTNPQEVDLLFKEMLIGMTRFFRDPAVWDYLLEQALPALLAAYPDGKRLRAWVPACSTGEEAFSLAIAFKETLARVKPAGRFSLEIIATDLDTDAIDRAKRGLFSGSIATDVSPERLRRFFVADGGNYRVANEIRDMIVFARQNIAMDAPLAKLDIVTCRNLLIYFGPDLQRRLIPLFHHSLNRGGLLLLGLAETIGGFKDLFSMLDSRTPLYRRIESASGVAPALPVASPWTRGALPAVPKEANPQFNLRLQADRFLLRNFTPAAVLVNHDGDILYLNGCTEKYLEPAAGKSNWNVHAMARDGLRHALAIALSKAIWQQIAVTVTDLAVMQNDGEVQMASFTIMAIDEPGAPGKLLMIVFGDIAAPESGTSAGLHDQSGRTQPAGAHDDIQVTHSGRAPATREGATDGI
;
A
#
# COMPACT_ATOMS: atom_id res chain seq x y z
N MET A 1 -13.36 46.22 -29.22
CA MET A 1 -14.83 46.27 -29.00
C MET A 1 -15.54 45.52 -30.13
N ARG A 2 -16.00 44.29 -29.87
CA ARG A 2 -17.25 43.69 -30.37
C ARG A 2 -17.53 42.45 -29.52
N LYS A 3 -18.78 42.34 -29.07
CA LYS A 3 -19.30 41.43 -28.04
C LYS A 3 -19.41 39.98 -28.56
N LEU A 4 -19.23 39.02 -27.65
CA LEU A 4 -19.62 37.60 -27.74
C LEU A 4 -21.16 37.49 -27.97
N THR A 5 -21.80 36.42 -28.43
CA THR A 5 -21.78 34.98 -28.07
C THR A 5 -22.81 34.26 -28.97
N THR A 6 -22.56 33.02 -29.39
CA THR A 6 -23.63 32.01 -29.54
C THR A 6 -23.19 30.69 -28.89
N PRO A 7 -24.03 30.02 -28.07
CA PRO A 7 -23.68 28.75 -27.39
C PRO A 7 -23.58 27.51 -28.30
N ALA A 8 -23.67 27.67 -29.62
CA ALA A 8 -23.78 26.56 -30.56
C ALA A 8 -22.42 25.92 -30.93
N ASP A 9 -21.31 26.66 -30.78
CA ASP A 9 -19.99 26.18 -31.23
C ASP A 9 -19.20 25.40 -30.17
N LEU A 10 -19.71 25.32 -28.93
CA LEU A 10 -19.10 24.55 -27.83
C LEU A 10 -19.66 23.13 -27.67
N ASN A 11 -20.65 22.75 -28.49
CA ASN A 11 -21.31 21.44 -28.42
C ASN A 11 -20.63 20.33 -29.25
N SER A 12 -19.54 20.63 -29.96
CA SER A 12 -18.80 19.65 -30.78
C SER A 12 -17.68 18.91 -30.04
N ILE A 13 -17.42 19.22 -28.75
CA ILE A 13 -16.30 18.63 -27.99
C ILE A 13 -16.75 17.92 -26.69
N GLY A 14 -18.05 17.84 -26.39
CA GLY A 14 -18.56 16.94 -25.35
C GLY A 14 -18.01 17.17 -23.92
N ILE A 15 -17.71 18.42 -23.55
CA ILE A 15 -17.28 18.80 -22.20
C ILE A 15 -18.42 19.57 -21.53
N TRP A 16 -19.03 18.98 -20.50
CA TRP A 16 -19.95 19.70 -19.61
C TRP A 16 -19.13 20.51 -18.58
N PRO A 17 -19.38 21.81 -18.37
CA PRO A 17 -18.67 22.59 -17.38
C PRO A 17 -19.32 22.41 -15.99
N CYS A 18 -18.56 21.83 -15.05
CA CYS A 18 -18.88 21.90 -13.63
C CYS A 18 -17.73 22.61 -12.90
N LEU A 19 -17.79 23.94 -12.83
CA LEU A 19 -17.05 24.75 -11.87
C LEU A 19 -17.91 25.97 -11.52
N ALA A 20 -18.39 26.02 -10.27
CA ALA A 20 -18.55 27.22 -9.42
C ALA A 20 -19.64 26.98 -8.37
N VAL A 21 -19.26 26.70 -7.12
CA VAL A 21 -19.96 27.26 -5.94
C VAL A 21 -18.91 27.49 -4.86
N GLU A 22 -18.51 28.75 -4.71
CA GLU A 22 -17.81 29.28 -3.55
C GLU A 22 -18.79 30.06 -2.66
N HIS A 23 -18.60 29.90 -1.35
CA HIS A 23 -19.03 30.69 -0.19
C HIS A 23 -20.18 31.70 -0.26
N LEU A 24 -21.18 31.49 0.61
CA LEU A 24 -21.84 32.57 1.39
C LEU A 24 -22.48 32.01 2.68
N ALA A 25 -22.15 32.64 3.81
CA ALA A 25 -22.71 32.41 5.15
C ALA A 25 -23.98 33.30 5.37
N PRO A 26 -24.78 33.07 6.44
CA PRO A 26 -26.23 33.31 6.45
C PRO A 26 -26.68 34.57 7.19
N HIS A 27 -27.89 35.09 6.88
CA HIS A 27 -28.71 35.95 7.78
C HIS A 27 -30.22 35.92 7.40
N PRO A 28 -31.15 36.32 8.30
CA PRO A 28 -32.35 35.51 8.62
C PRO A 28 -33.73 36.10 8.22
N ILE A 29 -34.71 35.18 8.22
CA ILE A 29 -36.16 35.24 8.54
C ILE A 29 -36.96 36.51 8.18
N GLY A 30 -37.99 36.32 7.33
CA GLY A 30 -39.16 37.20 7.19
C GLY A 30 -40.39 36.41 6.68
N THR A 31 -41.52 36.56 7.37
CA THR A 31 -42.76 35.76 7.29
C THR A 31 -43.91 36.38 6.48
N LEU A 32 -44.68 35.51 5.80
CA LEU A 32 -46.15 35.53 5.47
C LEU A 32 -46.68 36.54 4.41
N PRO A 33 -47.82 36.28 3.68
CA PRO A 33 -49.10 35.70 4.13
C PRO A 33 -49.81 34.66 3.17
N PRO A 34 -51.03 34.15 3.51
CA PRO A 34 -51.55 32.84 3.04
C PRO A 34 -52.80 32.84 2.11
N HIS A 35 -53.14 31.62 1.62
CA HIS A 35 -54.45 31.06 1.17
C HIS A 35 -55.00 31.38 -0.26
N PRO A 36 -55.96 30.59 -0.86
CA PRO A 36 -56.59 29.32 -0.44
C PRO A 36 -56.79 28.22 -1.54
N ASP A 37 -57.31 27.06 -1.10
CA ASP A 37 -58.09 26.01 -1.81
C ASP A 37 -57.41 24.96 -2.74
N GLY A 38 -57.02 23.84 -2.11
CA GLY A 38 -57.67 22.53 -2.25
C GLY A 38 -57.95 21.94 -3.64
N ALA A 39 -57.00 21.17 -4.18
CA ALA A 39 -57.29 19.93 -4.93
C ALA A 39 -56.02 19.06 -5.09
N SER A 40 -56.19 17.77 -4.84
CA SER A 40 -55.22 16.68 -4.95
C SER A 40 -54.29 16.75 -6.18
N ARG A 41 -52.97 16.70 -5.95
CA ARG A 41 -51.98 16.30 -6.96
C ARG A 41 -50.62 15.89 -6.36
N ALA A 42 -50.63 14.93 -5.43
CA ALA A 42 -49.41 14.22 -5.03
C ALA A 42 -49.20 12.99 -5.95
N ALA A 43 -48.90 13.25 -7.22
CA ALA A 43 -48.46 12.24 -8.18
C ALA A 43 -47.71 12.90 -9.34
N LEU A 44 -46.65 13.65 -9.04
CA LEU A 44 -45.66 14.07 -10.03
C LEU A 44 -44.25 13.92 -9.43
N SER A 45 -43.72 12.72 -9.71
CA SER A 45 -42.32 12.44 -10.05
C SER A 45 -41.22 12.88 -9.07
N ALA A 46 -40.93 11.95 -8.16
CA ALA A 46 -39.65 11.77 -7.47
C ALA A 46 -38.43 11.49 -8.40
N GLU A 47 -38.52 11.82 -9.69
CA GLU A 47 -37.50 11.54 -10.70
C GLU A 47 -36.49 12.69 -10.92
N LYS A 48 -36.69 13.87 -10.32
CA LYS A 48 -35.93 15.07 -10.72
C LYS A 48 -34.93 15.63 -9.72
N LEU A 49 -34.68 14.97 -8.58
CA LEU A 49 -33.75 15.46 -7.55
C LEU A 49 -32.83 14.39 -6.94
N MET A 50 -32.61 13.27 -7.64
CA MET A 50 -31.75 12.18 -7.15
C MET A 50 -30.80 11.66 -8.23
N THR A 51 -29.88 12.49 -8.71
CA THR A 51 -28.73 12.06 -9.50
C THR A 51 -27.47 12.03 -8.62
N TRP A 52 -27.37 11.00 -7.76
CA TRP A 52 -26.10 10.63 -7.13
C TRP A 52 -25.25 9.82 -8.13
N PRO A 53 -23.92 10.03 -8.21
CA PRO A 53 -23.03 9.46 -9.24
C PRO A 53 -22.68 7.98 -8.99
N GLY A 54 -23.67 7.14 -8.68
CA GLY A 54 -23.48 5.72 -8.37
C GLY A 54 -23.74 4.77 -9.54
N ARG A 55 -24.34 5.26 -10.62
CA ARG A 55 -24.48 4.51 -11.88
C ARG A 55 -23.54 5.12 -12.90
N ASN A 56 -22.53 4.37 -13.32
CA ASN A 56 -21.80 4.73 -14.54
C ASN A 56 -22.83 4.78 -15.68
N PRO A 57 -22.90 5.87 -16.46
CA PRO A 57 -23.69 5.89 -17.69
C PRO A 57 -23.24 4.71 -18.59
N PRO A 58 -24.10 4.22 -19.50
CA PRO A 58 -23.73 3.13 -20.40
C PRO A 58 -22.38 3.44 -21.05
N GLU A 59 -21.47 2.47 -21.01
CA GLU A 59 -20.09 2.63 -21.48
C GLU A 59 -20.10 3.09 -22.93
N GLN A 60 -19.88 4.38 -23.16
CA GLN A 60 -19.70 4.93 -24.49
C GLN A 60 -18.33 4.47 -24.97
N VAL A 61 -18.32 3.72 -26.06
CA VAL A 61 -17.07 3.26 -26.68
C VAL A 61 -16.27 4.50 -27.07
N PRO A 62 -15.02 4.65 -26.58
CA PRO A 62 -14.19 5.77 -26.97
C PRO A 62 -14.00 5.79 -28.48
N ASP A 63 -13.93 6.97 -29.10
CA ASP A 63 -13.48 7.06 -30.48
C ASP A 63 -12.09 6.40 -30.62
N ARG A 64 -11.80 5.80 -31.78
CA ARG A 64 -10.59 4.99 -32.02
C ARG A 64 -9.31 5.74 -31.68
N GLU A 65 -9.27 7.04 -31.92
CA GLU A 65 -8.12 7.88 -31.60
C GLU A 65 -7.95 8.06 -30.09
N ALA A 66 -9.03 8.31 -29.36
CA ALA A 66 -9.04 8.38 -27.90
C ALA A 66 -8.68 7.04 -27.25
N ALA A 67 -9.13 5.92 -27.82
CA ALA A 67 -8.77 4.58 -27.37
C ALA A 67 -7.26 4.32 -27.47
N ARG A 68 -6.63 4.65 -28.61
CA ARG A 68 -5.17 4.53 -28.79
C ARG A 68 -4.40 5.45 -27.84
N GLY A 69 -4.89 6.68 -27.65
CA GLY A 69 -4.31 7.61 -26.68
C GLY A 69 -4.37 7.05 -25.26
N LEU A 70 -5.51 6.49 -24.87
CA LEU A 70 -5.72 5.86 -23.56
C LEU A 70 -4.79 4.67 -23.34
N GLU A 71 -4.66 3.76 -24.32
CA GLU A 71 -3.72 2.63 -24.24
C GLU A 71 -2.29 3.10 -23.98
N LYS A 72 -1.85 4.15 -24.69
CA LYS A 72 -0.53 4.74 -24.50
C LYS A 72 -0.35 5.36 -23.11
N ILE A 73 -1.37 6.06 -22.59
CA ILE A 73 -1.34 6.61 -21.24
C ILE A 73 -1.24 5.50 -20.20
N ILE A 74 -2.01 4.42 -20.36
CA ILE A 74 -1.95 3.24 -19.47
C ILE A 74 -0.55 2.62 -19.52
N ALA A 75 0.07 2.52 -20.70
CA ALA A 75 1.46 2.07 -20.86
C ALA A 75 2.44 2.88 -20.01
N ILE A 76 2.32 4.21 -20.10
CA ILE A 76 3.20 5.15 -19.40
C ILE A 76 2.99 5.03 -17.89
N LEU A 77 1.74 4.96 -17.43
CA LEU A 77 1.41 4.76 -16.01
C LEU A 77 1.93 3.42 -15.49
N TYR A 78 1.82 2.35 -16.28
CA TYR A 78 2.33 1.03 -15.92
C TYR A 78 3.87 1.04 -15.82
N ALA A 79 4.56 1.58 -16.84
CA ALA A 79 6.02 1.67 -16.84
C ALA A 79 6.56 2.50 -15.66
N ARG A 80 5.83 3.55 -15.24
CA ARG A 80 6.23 4.44 -14.14
C ARG A 80 5.91 3.87 -12.76
N SER A 81 4.74 3.25 -12.60
CA SER A 81 4.19 2.90 -11.27
C SER A 81 4.12 1.40 -10.97
N GLY A 82 4.24 0.56 -11.99
CA GLY A 82 3.99 -0.89 -11.91
C GLY A 82 2.51 -1.28 -11.85
N ASN A 83 1.58 -0.32 -11.87
CA ASN A 83 0.14 -0.58 -11.75
C ASN A 83 -0.55 -0.58 -13.10
N ASP A 84 -1.30 -1.64 -13.37
CA ASP A 84 -2.03 -1.81 -14.62
C ASP A 84 -3.49 -1.38 -14.47
N PHE A 85 -3.88 -0.35 -15.24
CA PHE A 85 -5.23 0.17 -15.28
C PHE A 85 -6.04 -0.37 -16.47
N SER A 86 -5.51 -1.29 -17.28
CA SER A 86 -6.17 -1.77 -18.50
C SER A 86 -7.53 -2.44 -18.25
N LEU A 87 -7.74 -2.97 -17.05
CA LEU A 87 -8.99 -3.63 -16.66
C LEU A 87 -9.91 -2.73 -15.81
N TYR A 88 -9.64 -1.42 -15.76
CA TYR A 88 -10.53 -0.43 -15.14
C TYR A 88 -11.56 0.06 -16.18
N HIS A 89 -12.65 0.66 -15.69
CA HIS A 89 -13.63 1.26 -16.61
C HIS A 89 -13.02 2.40 -17.42
N SER A 90 -13.05 2.24 -18.75
CA SER A 90 -12.46 3.19 -19.70
C SER A 90 -13.04 4.61 -19.54
N SER A 91 -14.35 4.72 -19.36
CA SER A 91 -15.06 5.99 -19.15
C SER A 91 -14.60 6.73 -17.90
N LEU A 92 -14.27 6.01 -16.82
CA LEU A 92 -13.78 6.59 -15.58
C LEU A 92 -12.36 7.13 -15.76
N LEU A 93 -11.48 6.34 -16.40
CA LEU A 93 -10.11 6.76 -16.71
C LEU A 93 -10.10 7.99 -17.62
N LEU A 94 -10.91 8.00 -18.68
CA LEU A 94 -11.00 9.11 -19.62
C LEU A 94 -11.47 10.40 -18.95
N ARG A 95 -12.45 10.34 -18.04
CA ARG A 95 -12.90 11.52 -17.27
C ARG A 95 -11.78 12.09 -16.39
N ARG A 96 -10.97 11.23 -15.77
CA ARG A 96 -9.81 11.62 -14.95
C ARG A 96 -8.70 12.24 -15.79
N ILE A 97 -8.41 11.63 -16.93
CA ILE A 97 -7.46 12.14 -17.93
C ILE A 97 -7.92 13.51 -18.44
N ALA A 98 -9.19 13.68 -18.82
CA ALA A 98 -9.74 14.94 -19.29
C ALA A 98 -9.58 16.08 -18.27
N ARG A 99 -9.70 15.79 -16.96
CA ARG A 99 -9.45 16.78 -15.91
C ARG A 99 -8.01 17.29 -15.94
N ARG A 100 -7.03 16.38 -16.06
CA ARG A 100 -5.61 16.74 -16.16
C ARG A 100 -5.28 17.43 -17.48
N MET A 101 -5.88 16.98 -18.59
CA MET A 101 -5.77 17.62 -19.91
C MET A 101 -6.20 19.09 -19.87
N GLY A 102 -7.29 19.40 -19.15
CA GLY A 102 -7.79 20.76 -19.00
C GLY A 102 -6.80 21.71 -18.31
N LEU A 103 -5.97 21.20 -17.39
CA LEU A 103 -4.93 21.98 -16.71
C LEU A 103 -3.75 22.31 -17.62
N HIS A 104 -3.49 21.46 -18.61
CA HIS A 104 -2.36 21.57 -19.55
C HIS A 104 -2.79 22.01 -20.95
N HIS A 105 -4.06 22.37 -21.13
CA HIS A 105 -4.66 22.76 -22.41
C HIS A 105 -4.40 21.74 -23.54
N ALA A 106 -4.33 20.45 -23.20
CA ALA A 106 -4.15 19.40 -24.19
C ALA A 106 -5.46 19.17 -24.97
N GLY A 107 -5.42 19.34 -26.30
CA GLY A 107 -6.60 19.28 -27.16
C GLY A 107 -7.14 17.88 -27.40
N SER A 108 -6.33 16.84 -27.18
CA SER A 108 -6.71 15.45 -27.41
C SER A 108 -5.99 14.49 -26.46
N VAL A 109 -6.55 13.28 -26.29
CA VAL A 109 -5.93 12.22 -25.47
C VAL A 109 -4.55 11.82 -26.01
N PRO A 110 -4.33 11.66 -27.33
CA PRO A 110 -2.98 11.45 -27.87
C PRO A 110 -2.00 12.59 -27.60
N ASP A 111 -2.45 13.85 -27.66
CA ASP A 111 -1.58 15.00 -27.35
C ASP A 111 -1.13 14.98 -25.91
N TYR A 112 -2.05 14.66 -25.01
CA TYR A 112 -1.74 14.49 -23.60
C TYR A 112 -0.81 13.30 -23.36
N ALA A 113 -1.01 12.17 -24.07
CA ALA A 113 -0.09 11.03 -24.02
C ALA A 113 1.33 11.41 -24.48
N ARG A 114 1.47 12.31 -25.46
CA ARG A 114 2.77 12.87 -25.88
C ARG A 114 3.37 13.76 -24.79
N TYR A 115 2.56 14.63 -24.19
CA TYR A 115 2.97 15.50 -23.08
C TYR A 115 3.47 14.70 -21.87
N LEU A 116 2.80 13.62 -21.49
CA LEU A 116 3.25 12.72 -20.42
C LEU A 116 4.64 12.13 -20.69
N GLY A 117 4.95 11.82 -21.96
CA GLY A 117 6.24 11.25 -22.36
C GLY A 117 7.43 12.16 -22.09
N THR A 118 7.22 13.48 -21.97
CA THR A 118 8.27 14.46 -21.68
C THR A 118 8.17 15.05 -20.27
N ASN A 119 7.18 14.66 -19.47
CA ASN A 119 6.91 15.28 -18.16
C ASN A 119 6.64 14.19 -17.09
N PRO A 120 7.69 13.61 -16.49
CA PRO A 120 7.55 12.53 -15.50
C PRO A 120 6.73 12.92 -14.26
N GLN A 121 6.84 14.17 -13.80
CA GLN A 121 6.05 14.68 -12.68
C GLN A 121 4.54 14.65 -12.98
N GLU A 122 4.14 14.91 -14.23
CA GLU A 122 2.75 14.82 -14.63
C GLU A 122 2.25 13.38 -14.59
N VAL A 123 3.10 12.40 -14.91
CA VAL A 123 2.75 10.98 -14.78
C VAL A 123 2.46 10.63 -13.33
N ASP A 124 3.25 11.12 -12.38
CA ASP A 124 3.04 10.89 -10.95
C ASP A 124 1.74 11.56 -10.45
N LEU A 125 1.44 12.76 -10.93
CA LEU A 125 0.19 13.47 -10.61
C LEU A 125 -1.04 12.79 -11.24
N LEU A 126 -0.93 12.32 -12.48
CA LEU A 126 -1.98 11.54 -13.14
C LEU A 126 -2.19 10.20 -12.44
N PHE A 127 -1.12 9.56 -11.95
CA PHE A 127 -1.25 8.35 -11.16
C PHE A 127 -2.04 8.62 -9.87
N LYS A 128 -1.70 9.68 -9.12
CA LYS A 128 -2.47 10.09 -7.93
C LYS A 128 -3.93 10.43 -8.26
N GLU A 129 -4.20 11.05 -9.41
CA GLU A 129 -5.55 11.32 -9.91
C GLU A 129 -6.39 10.04 -10.09
N MET A 130 -5.77 8.90 -10.43
CA MET A 130 -6.47 7.63 -10.57
C MET A 130 -6.86 7.01 -9.21
N LEU A 131 -6.19 7.40 -8.11
CA LEU A 131 -6.45 6.87 -6.77
C LEU A 131 -7.55 7.67 -6.09
N ILE A 132 -8.77 7.11 -6.03
CA ILE A 132 -9.93 7.78 -5.45
C ILE A 132 -10.04 7.39 -3.97
N GLY A 133 -9.54 8.26 -3.09
CA GLY A 133 -9.45 7.99 -1.64
C GLY A 133 -10.66 8.39 -0.79
N MET A 134 -11.86 8.58 -1.35
CA MET A 134 -13.01 9.05 -0.55
C MET A 134 -13.55 7.95 0.37
N THR A 135 -13.42 8.16 1.67
CA THR A 135 -13.85 7.22 2.72
C THR A 135 -14.38 7.98 3.93
N ARG A 136 -15.10 7.28 4.82
CA ARG A 136 -15.59 7.81 6.09
C ARG A 136 -15.90 6.68 7.06
N PHE A 137 -15.89 6.99 8.36
CA PHE A 137 -16.24 6.03 9.40
C PHE A 137 -17.68 5.54 9.24
N PHE A 138 -17.90 4.25 9.49
CA PHE A 138 -19.21 3.60 9.47
C PHE A 138 -20.05 3.94 8.24
N ARG A 139 -19.40 4.02 7.06
CA ARG A 139 -20.08 4.27 5.78
C ARG A 139 -21.19 3.25 5.56
N ASP A 140 -22.38 3.73 5.17
CA ASP A 140 -23.63 2.97 5.06
C ASP A 140 -24.04 2.32 6.42
N PRO A 141 -24.55 3.10 7.39
CA PRO A 141 -24.75 2.65 8.77
C PRO A 141 -25.54 1.35 8.92
N ALA A 142 -26.60 1.16 8.14
CA ALA A 142 -27.45 -0.04 8.18
C ALA A 142 -26.66 -1.34 7.91
N VAL A 143 -25.57 -1.27 7.14
CA VAL A 143 -24.68 -2.41 6.88
C VAL A 143 -23.88 -2.78 8.13
N TRP A 144 -23.37 -1.76 8.84
CA TRP A 144 -22.65 -1.95 10.10
C TRP A 144 -23.56 -2.41 11.21
N ASP A 145 -24.79 -1.91 11.28
CA ASP A 145 -25.78 -2.35 12.24
C ASP A 145 -26.07 -3.83 12.06
N TYR A 146 -26.32 -4.31 10.83
CA TYR A 146 -26.51 -5.74 10.59
C TYR A 146 -25.27 -6.58 10.90
N LEU A 147 -24.07 -6.09 10.54
CA LEU A 147 -22.80 -6.76 10.85
C LEU A 147 -22.62 -6.93 12.36
N LEU A 148 -22.85 -5.86 13.13
CA LEU A 148 -22.78 -5.81 14.59
C LEU A 148 -23.84 -6.70 15.23
N GLU A 149 -25.08 -6.59 14.75
CA GLU A 149 -26.25 -7.16 15.39
C GLU A 149 -26.39 -8.65 15.17
N GLN A 150 -26.05 -9.13 13.97
CA GLN A 150 -26.36 -10.48 13.52
C GLN A 150 -25.12 -11.23 13.07
N ALA A 151 -24.35 -10.67 12.13
CA ALA A 151 -23.33 -11.45 11.41
C ALA A 151 -22.08 -11.74 12.25
N LEU A 152 -21.54 -10.76 12.97
CA LEU A 152 -20.40 -10.98 13.89
C LEU A 152 -20.77 -11.91 15.05
N PRO A 153 -21.91 -11.74 15.76
CA PRO A 153 -22.36 -12.71 16.76
C PRO A 153 -22.44 -14.14 16.23
N ALA A 154 -23.04 -14.33 15.04
CA ALA A 154 -23.13 -15.64 14.41
C ALA A 154 -21.75 -16.22 14.03
N LEU A 155 -20.80 -15.37 13.61
CA LEU A 155 -19.43 -15.79 13.34
C LEU A 155 -18.70 -16.22 14.61
N LEU A 156 -18.86 -15.49 15.71
CA LEU A 156 -18.28 -15.84 17.02
C LEU A 156 -18.86 -17.15 17.55
N ALA A 157 -20.18 -17.35 17.44
CA ALA A 157 -20.86 -18.56 17.91
C ALA A 157 -20.38 -19.85 17.21
N ALA A 158 -19.80 -19.74 16.01
CA ALA A 158 -19.20 -20.89 15.31
C ALA A 158 -17.89 -21.39 15.96
N TYR A 159 -17.33 -20.67 16.92
CA TYR A 159 -16.07 -20.99 17.60
C TYR A 159 -16.22 -20.85 19.13
N PRO A 160 -16.96 -21.77 19.81
CA PRO A 160 -17.28 -21.63 21.22
C PRO A 160 -16.07 -21.49 22.14
N ASP A 161 -14.95 -22.14 21.80
CA ASP A 161 -13.69 -22.10 22.56
C ASP A 161 -12.87 -20.82 22.31
N GLY A 162 -13.31 -19.96 21.40
CA GLY A 162 -12.61 -18.77 20.97
C GLY A 162 -11.78 -18.97 19.71
N LYS A 163 -11.38 -17.86 19.09
CA LYS A 163 -10.59 -17.86 17.86
C LYS A 163 -9.85 -16.54 17.67
N ARG A 164 -8.64 -16.62 17.10
CA ARG A 164 -8.00 -15.47 16.45
C ARG A 164 -8.57 -15.34 15.04
N LEU A 165 -9.48 -14.39 14.87
CA LEU A 165 -10.07 -14.07 13.58
C LEU A 165 -9.12 -13.23 12.74
N ARG A 166 -9.21 -13.36 11.42
CA ARG A 166 -8.43 -12.56 10.47
C ARG A 166 -9.36 -11.86 9.48
N ALA A 167 -9.16 -10.57 9.28
CA ALA A 167 -9.90 -9.78 8.31
C ALA A 167 -8.98 -9.14 7.27
N TRP A 168 -9.52 -8.89 6.08
CA TRP A 168 -8.86 -8.11 5.04
C TRP A 168 -9.75 -6.96 4.58
N VAL A 169 -9.18 -5.75 4.59
CA VAL A 169 -9.80 -4.51 4.11
C VAL A 169 -8.97 -4.01 2.90
N PRO A 170 -9.21 -4.52 1.68
CA PRO A 170 -8.62 -3.95 0.48
C PRO A 170 -9.17 -2.56 0.16
N ALA A 171 -8.33 -1.72 -0.44
CA ALA A 171 -8.58 -0.29 -0.68
C ALA A 171 -8.99 0.46 0.59
N CYS A 172 -8.19 0.33 1.66
CA CYS A 172 -8.51 0.90 2.95
C CYS A 172 -8.48 2.45 3.00
N SER A 173 -7.95 3.10 1.98
CA SER A 173 -7.71 4.54 1.92
C SER A 173 -7.03 5.03 3.22
N THR A 174 -7.59 6.04 3.87
CA THR A 174 -7.09 6.63 5.13
C THR A 174 -7.47 5.84 6.39
N GLY A 175 -8.00 4.63 6.24
CA GLY A 175 -8.14 3.63 7.30
C GLY A 175 -9.49 3.59 8.02
N GLU A 176 -10.41 4.50 7.74
CA GLU A 176 -11.69 4.63 8.43
C GLU A 176 -12.50 3.32 8.46
N GLU A 177 -12.53 2.57 7.36
CA GLU A 177 -13.24 1.28 7.31
C GLU A 177 -12.57 0.20 8.17
N ALA A 178 -11.24 0.14 8.18
CA ALA A 178 -10.49 -0.79 9.01
C ALA A 178 -10.71 -0.50 10.51
N PHE A 179 -10.69 0.79 10.88
CA PHE A 179 -11.00 1.22 12.23
C PHE A 179 -12.47 0.96 12.62
N SER A 180 -13.41 1.20 11.71
CA SER A 180 -14.83 0.85 11.94
C SER A 180 -15.02 -0.63 12.18
N LEU A 181 -14.33 -1.50 11.44
CA LEU A 181 -14.38 -2.96 11.66
C LEU A 181 -13.80 -3.36 13.01
N ALA A 182 -12.66 -2.79 13.40
CA ALA A 182 -12.06 -3.04 14.71
C ALA A 182 -12.98 -2.62 15.87
N ILE A 183 -13.56 -1.41 15.78
CA ILE A 183 -14.53 -0.90 16.76
C ILE A 183 -15.76 -1.81 16.81
N ALA A 184 -16.32 -2.17 15.64
CA ALA A 184 -17.50 -3.01 15.57
C ALA A 184 -17.27 -4.39 16.22
N PHE A 185 -16.09 -4.96 16.01
CA PHE A 185 -15.69 -6.20 16.66
C PHE A 185 -15.63 -6.07 18.19
N LYS A 186 -15.00 -5.00 18.72
CA LYS A 186 -14.93 -4.74 20.17
C LYS A 186 -16.32 -4.53 20.79
N GLU A 187 -17.17 -3.77 20.11
CA GLU A 187 -18.57 -3.57 20.52
C GLU A 187 -19.33 -4.89 20.57
N THR A 188 -19.13 -5.76 19.57
CA THR A 188 -19.75 -7.08 19.52
C THR A 188 -19.29 -7.97 20.68
N LEU A 189 -18.00 -8.00 20.98
CA LEU A 189 -17.47 -8.77 22.12
C LEU A 189 -18.04 -8.29 23.46
N ALA A 190 -18.11 -6.96 23.66
CA ALA A 190 -18.68 -6.38 24.87
C ALA A 190 -20.17 -6.71 25.05
N ARG A 191 -20.90 -6.84 23.95
CA ARG A 191 -22.33 -7.14 23.93
C ARG A 191 -22.64 -8.62 24.09
N VAL A 192 -21.97 -9.48 23.31
CA VAL A 192 -22.23 -10.94 23.28
C VAL A 192 -21.59 -11.65 24.46
N LYS A 193 -20.43 -11.16 24.93
CA LYS A 193 -19.64 -11.77 26.02
C LYS A 193 -19.47 -13.29 25.84
N PRO A 194 -18.91 -13.74 24.70
CA PRO A 194 -18.73 -15.16 24.46
C PRO A 194 -17.79 -15.78 25.50
N ALA A 195 -17.98 -17.06 25.82
CA ALA A 195 -17.14 -17.77 26.78
C ALA A 195 -15.68 -17.93 26.29
N GLY A 196 -15.52 -18.19 24.99
CA GLY A 196 -14.22 -18.29 24.34
C GLY A 196 -13.48 -16.96 24.21
N ARG A 197 -12.14 -17.03 24.15
CA ARG A 197 -11.30 -15.84 23.93
C ARG A 197 -11.19 -15.51 22.45
N PHE A 198 -11.51 -14.26 22.10
CA PHE A 198 -11.45 -13.80 20.72
C PHE A 198 -10.47 -12.64 20.54
N SER A 199 -9.77 -12.65 19.41
CA SER A 199 -8.99 -11.53 18.90
C SER A 199 -9.24 -11.38 17.41
N LEU A 200 -8.99 -10.19 16.88
CA LEU A 200 -9.12 -9.90 15.47
C LEU A 200 -7.84 -9.22 14.99
N GLU A 201 -7.23 -9.80 13.96
CA GLU A 201 -6.16 -9.19 13.17
C GLU A 201 -6.76 -8.69 11.86
N ILE A 202 -6.65 -7.39 11.58
CA ILE A 202 -7.10 -6.77 10.34
C ILE A 202 -5.88 -6.43 9.51
N ILE A 203 -5.81 -6.98 8.30
CA ILE A 203 -4.85 -6.55 7.29
C ILE A 203 -5.57 -5.53 6.41
N ALA A 204 -5.13 -4.27 6.44
CA ALA A 204 -5.70 -3.19 5.66
C ALA A 204 -4.72 -2.77 4.58
N THR A 205 -5.15 -2.80 3.32
CA THR A 205 -4.24 -2.61 2.18
C THR A 205 -4.73 -1.58 1.19
N ASP A 206 -3.82 -0.78 0.64
CA ASP A 206 -4.13 0.18 -0.42
C ASP A 206 -2.97 0.32 -1.42
N LEU A 207 -3.26 0.92 -2.58
CA LEU A 207 -2.27 1.38 -3.55
C LEU A 207 -1.67 2.73 -3.16
N ASP A 208 -2.44 3.60 -2.52
CA ASP A 208 -2.03 4.95 -2.11
C ASP A 208 -1.21 4.90 -0.81
N THR A 209 0.11 5.06 -0.95
CA THR A 209 1.03 5.13 0.19
C THR A 209 0.76 6.33 1.09
N ASP A 210 0.34 7.47 0.53
CA ASP A 210 0.05 8.68 1.32
C ASP A 210 -1.19 8.44 2.20
N ALA A 211 -2.17 7.69 1.69
CA ALA A 211 -3.36 7.30 2.45
C ALA A 211 -3.02 6.28 3.54
N ILE A 212 -2.18 5.29 3.24
CA ILE A 212 -1.67 4.33 4.23
C ILE A 212 -0.93 5.04 5.36
N ASP A 213 -0.08 6.01 5.05
CA ASP A 213 0.67 6.74 6.08
C ASP A 213 -0.25 7.61 6.95
N ARG A 214 -1.30 8.20 6.36
CA ARG A 214 -2.38 8.85 7.13
C ARG A 214 -3.08 7.85 8.05
N ALA A 215 -3.44 6.67 7.54
CA ALA A 215 -4.10 5.61 8.29
C ALA A 215 -3.26 5.12 9.48
N LYS A 216 -1.96 4.89 9.26
CA LYS A 216 -1.00 4.49 10.31
C LYS A 216 -0.91 5.50 11.44
N ARG A 217 -0.97 6.80 11.13
CA ARG A 217 -1.01 7.86 12.16
C ARG A 217 -2.29 7.83 12.99
N GLY A 218 -3.40 7.37 12.39
CA GLY A 218 -4.71 7.26 13.05
C GLY A 218 -5.22 8.59 13.59
N LEU A 219 -4.84 9.71 12.98
CA LEU A 219 -5.21 11.06 13.39
C LEU A 219 -6.20 11.64 12.37
N PHE A 220 -7.37 12.02 12.86
CA PHE A 220 -8.49 12.50 12.05
C PHE A 220 -8.98 13.85 12.56
N SER A 221 -9.43 14.72 11.67
CA SER A 221 -9.99 16.02 12.05
C SER A 221 -11.26 15.87 12.89
N GLY A 222 -11.61 16.92 13.66
CA GLY A 222 -12.85 16.96 14.44
C GLY A 222 -14.14 16.72 13.63
N SER A 223 -14.09 16.84 12.30
CA SER A 223 -15.20 16.54 11.40
C SER A 223 -15.71 15.10 11.48
N ILE A 224 -14.91 14.13 11.95
CA ILE A 224 -15.38 12.74 12.08
C ILE A 224 -16.55 12.59 13.05
N ALA A 225 -16.82 13.59 13.90
CA ALA A 225 -17.97 13.60 14.80
C ALA A 225 -19.33 13.62 14.07
N THR A 226 -19.37 13.87 12.75
CA THR A 226 -20.58 13.69 11.95
C THR A 226 -20.90 12.23 11.67
N ASP A 227 -19.88 11.37 11.67
CA ASP A 227 -19.98 9.97 11.26
C ASP A 227 -19.80 8.99 12.43
N VAL A 228 -19.09 9.42 13.48
CA VAL A 228 -18.79 8.64 14.67
C VAL A 228 -19.63 9.15 15.84
N SER A 229 -20.37 8.25 16.49
CA SER A 229 -21.21 8.62 17.63
C SER A 229 -20.38 9.16 18.80
N PRO A 230 -20.95 10.05 19.64
CA PRO A 230 -20.26 10.55 20.83
C PRO A 230 -19.77 9.44 21.78
N GLU A 231 -20.52 8.34 21.86
CA GLU A 231 -20.16 7.17 22.65
C GLU A 231 -18.88 6.50 22.13
N ARG A 232 -18.78 6.32 20.81
CA ARG A 232 -17.60 5.77 20.15
C ARG A 232 -16.39 6.71 20.26
N LEU A 233 -16.59 8.02 20.08
CA LEU A 233 -15.54 9.02 20.25
C LEU A 233 -14.94 8.98 21.66
N ARG A 234 -15.79 8.89 22.70
CA ARG A 234 -15.32 8.80 24.09
C ARG A 234 -14.55 7.51 24.39
N ARG A 235 -14.94 6.39 23.77
CA ARG A 235 -14.38 5.08 24.10
C ARG A 235 -13.16 4.72 23.28
N PHE A 236 -13.16 5.02 21.98
CA PHE A 236 -12.19 4.48 21.02
C PHE A 236 -11.26 5.55 20.43
N PHE A 237 -11.37 6.80 20.88
CA PHE A 237 -10.53 7.91 20.43
C PHE A 237 -10.01 8.72 21.61
N VAL A 238 -8.88 9.39 21.38
CA VAL A 238 -8.26 10.35 22.29
C VAL A 238 -8.30 11.72 21.60
N ALA A 239 -8.79 12.75 22.31
CA ALA A 239 -8.78 14.12 21.79
C ALA A 239 -7.34 14.64 21.69
N ASP A 240 -6.99 15.27 20.56
CA ASP A 240 -5.64 15.73 20.23
C ASP A 240 -5.70 17.07 19.49
N GLY A 241 -5.68 18.18 20.24
CA GLY A 241 -5.60 19.53 19.65
C GLY A 241 -6.72 19.88 18.66
N GLY A 242 -7.96 19.47 18.93
CA GLY A 242 -9.10 19.64 18.01
C GLY A 242 -9.27 18.52 16.97
N ASN A 243 -8.35 17.56 16.95
CA ASN A 243 -8.43 16.32 16.21
C ASN A 243 -8.78 15.16 17.14
N TYR A 244 -9.05 14.00 16.55
CA TYR A 244 -9.23 12.73 17.23
C TYR A 244 -8.17 11.74 16.77
N ARG A 245 -7.47 11.14 17.72
CA ARG A 245 -6.55 10.04 17.49
C ARG A 245 -7.22 8.73 17.88
N VAL A 246 -7.20 7.73 17.01
CA VAL A 246 -7.71 6.40 17.34
C VAL A 246 -6.89 5.81 18.49
N ALA A 247 -7.57 5.24 19.48
CA ALA A 247 -6.92 4.63 20.64
C ALA A 247 -6.03 3.44 20.22
N ASN A 248 -4.92 3.23 20.95
CA ASN A 248 -3.97 2.16 20.65
C ASN A 248 -4.63 0.78 20.66
N GLU A 249 -5.59 0.53 21.56
CA GLU A 249 -6.31 -0.75 21.62
C GLU A 249 -7.08 -1.13 20.33
N ILE A 250 -7.37 -0.15 19.47
CA ILE A 250 -7.97 -0.35 18.15
C ILE A 250 -6.87 -0.40 17.08
N ARG A 251 -5.86 0.47 17.17
CA ARG A 251 -4.74 0.53 16.20
C ARG A 251 -3.92 -0.77 16.20
N ASP A 252 -3.70 -1.36 17.36
CA ASP A 252 -2.92 -2.59 17.53
C ASP A 252 -3.60 -3.83 16.90
N MET A 253 -4.88 -3.71 16.53
CA MET A 253 -5.59 -4.76 15.79
C MET A 253 -5.31 -4.73 14.28
N ILE A 254 -4.67 -3.67 13.76
CA ILE A 254 -4.62 -3.38 12.33
C ILE A 254 -3.16 -3.31 11.83
N VAL A 255 -2.89 -4.05 10.75
CA VAL A 255 -1.64 -3.97 9.99
C VAL A 255 -1.93 -3.30 8.66
N PHE A 256 -1.33 -2.13 8.43
CA PHE A 256 -1.44 -1.42 7.16
C PHE A 256 -0.28 -1.76 6.23
N ALA A 257 -0.58 -2.20 5.01
CA ALA A 257 0.41 -2.55 4.00
C ALA A 257 0.03 -2.04 2.61
N ARG A 258 1.02 -1.79 1.75
CA ARG A 258 0.76 -1.49 0.34
C ARG A 258 0.46 -2.78 -0.40
N GLN A 259 -0.61 -2.81 -1.19
CA GLN A 259 -0.96 -3.95 -2.03
C GLN A 259 -1.78 -3.52 -3.25
N ASN A 260 -1.44 -4.04 -4.42
CA ASN A 260 -2.27 -4.02 -5.60
C ASN A 260 -3.14 -5.28 -5.65
N ILE A 261 -4.44 -5.14 -5.34
CA ILE A 261 -5.38 -6.27 -5.35
C ILE A 261 -5.49 -7.00 -6.70
N ALA A 262 -5.22 -6.32 -7.82
CA ALA A 262 -5.32 -6.90 -9.15
C ALA A 262 -4.07 -7.69 -9.56
N MET A 263 -2.92 -7.46 -8.91
CA MET A 263 -1.62 -7.97 -9.34
C MET A 263 -0.93 -8.82 -8.27
N ASP A 264 -1.06 -8.45 -7.00
CA ASP A 264 -0.36 -9.10 -5.91
C ASP A 264 -1.09 -10.38 -5.45
N ALA A 265 -0.34 -11.26 -4.76
CA ALA A 265 -0.90 -12.49 -4.23
C ALA A 265 -1.98 -12.18 -3.16
N PRO A 266 -3.14 -12.85 -3.21
CA PRO A 266 -4.18 -12.63 -2.23
C PRO A 266 -3.80 -13.18 -0.86
N LEU A 267 -4.36 -12.58 0.18
CA LEU A 267 -4.32 -13.14 1.52
C LEU A 267 -5.21 -14.38 1.59
N ALA A 268 -4.82 -15.37 2.40
CA ALA A 268 -5.57 -16.61 2.59
C ALA A 268 -5.93 -16.83 4.06
N LYS A 269 -6.88 -17.75 4.30
CA LYS A 269 -7.36 -18.13 5.64
C LYS A 269 -7.94 -16.94 6.42
N LEU A 270 -8.80 -16.18 5.77
CA LEU A 270 -9.50 -15.04 6.33
C LEU A 270 -10.89 -15.45 6.83
N ASP A 271 -11.39 -14.77 7.85
CA ASP A 271 -12.77 -14.93 8.33
C ASP A 271 -13.69 -13.81 7.82
N ILE A 272 -13.12 -12.65 7.49
CA ILE A 272 -13.85 -11.48 7.00
C ILE A 272 -13.07 -10.83 5.84
N VAL A 273 -13.75 -10.45 4.78
CA VAL A 273 -13.23 -9.57 3.72
C VAL A 273 -14.22 -8.40 3.58
N THR A 274 -13.73 -7.17 3.61
CA THR A 274 -14.53 -5.97 3.32
C THR A 274 -13.95 -5.23 2.12
N CYS A 275 -14.57 -5.42 0.95
CA CYS A 275 -14.14 -4.84 -0.30
C CYS A 275 -15.24 -3.89 -0.78
N ARG A 276 -15.25 -2.67 -0.24
CA ARG A 276 -16.32 -1.71 -0.44
C ARG A 276 -15.89 -0.52 -1.26
N ASN A 277 -16.75 -0.13 -2.20
CA ASN A 277 -16.56 1.03 -3.08
C ASN A 277 -15.25 0.97 -3.89
N LEU A 278 -14.83 -0.24 -4.27
CA LEU A 278 -13.62 -0.53 -5.04
C LEU A 278 -13.94 -1.16 -6.40
N LEU A 279 -14.83 -2.17 -6.41
CA LEU A 279 -15.21 -2.90 -7.62
C LEU A 279 -15.87 -2.00 -8.66
N ILE A 280 -16.51 -0.91 -8.23
CA ILE A 280 -17.10 0.13 -9.11
C ILE A 280 -16.09 0.80 -10.06
N TYR A 281 -14.79 0.68 -9.79
CA TYR A 281 -13.73 1.21 -10.66
C TYR A 281 -13.28 0.20 -11.73
N PHE A 282 -13.60 -1.07 -11.54
CA PHE A 282 -13.09 -2.17 -12.34
C PHE A 282 -14.07 -2.57 -13.43
N GLY A 283 -13.54 -2.82 -14.62
CA GLY A 283 -14.29 -3.47 -15.69
C GLY A 283 -14.72 -4.88 -15.32
N PRO A 284 -15.68 -5.46 -16.05
CA PRO A 284 -16.32 -6.73 -15.70
C PRO A 284 -15.34 -7.91 -15.68
N ASP A 285 -14.25 -7.85 -16.44
CA ASP A 285 -13.22 -8.89 -16.46
C ASP A 285 -12.45 -8.98 -15.14
N LEU A 286 -12.10 -7.85 -14.54
CA LEU A 286 -11.40 -7.84 -13.26
C LEU A 286 -12.35 -8.18 -12.11
N GLN A 287 -13.60 -7.69 -12.14
CA GLN A 287 -14.62 -8.12 -11.17
C GLN A 287 -14.84 -9.64 -11.20
N ARG A 288 -14.91 -10.25 -12.39
CA ARG A 288 -15.03 -11.71 -12.57
C ARG A 288 -13.85 -12.50 -12.01
N ARG A 289 -12.69 -11.89 -11.83
CA ARG A 289 -11.50 -12.49 -11.20
C ARG A 289 -11.49 -12.30 -9.68
N LEU A 290 -11.87 -11.12 -9.20
CA LEU A 290 -11.79 -10.77 -7.78
C LEU A 290 -12.79 -11.51 -6.91
N ILE A 291 -14.03 -11.73 -7.38
CA ILE A 291 -15.05 -12.41 -6.57
C ILE A 291 -14.64 -13.87 -6.24
N PRO A 292 -14.17 -14.71 -7.19
CA PRO A 292 -13.62 -16.03 -6.86
C PRO A 292 -12.37 -15.98 -5.98
N LEU A 293 -11.52 -14.96 -6.17
CA LEU A 293 -10.34 -14.76 -5.32
C LEU A 293 -10.76 -14.53 -3.85
N PHE A 294 -11.77 -13.69 -3.59
CA PHE A 294 -12.30 -13.52 -2.23
C PHE A 294 -12.86 -14.82 -1.65
N HIS A 295 -13.51 -15.65 -2.45
CA HIS A 295 -14.04 -16.95 -1.98
C HIS A 295 -12.92 -17.89 -1.52
N HIS A 296 -11.83 -17.93 -2.28
CA HIS A 296 -10.64 -18.72 -1.95
C HIS A 296 -9.89 -18.18 -0.73
N SER A 297 -9.84 -16.87 -0.59
CA SER A 297 -9.24 -16.18 0.55
C SER A 297 -9.98 -16.45 1.87
N LEU A 298 -11.30 -16.65 1.81
CA LEU A 298 -12.15 -16.86 2.98
C LEU A 298 -12.20 -18.33 3.45
N ASN A 299 -12.16 -18.52 4.76
CA ASN A 299 -12.49 -19.77 5.45
C ASN A 299 -13.96 -20.13 5.22
N ARG A 300 -14.30 -21.41 5.38
CA ARG A 300 -15.69 -21.89 5.36
C ARG A 300 -16.55 -21.07 6.33
N GLY A 301 -17.69 -20.57 5.84
CA GLY A 301 -18.58 -19.72 6.62
C GLY A 301 -18.10 -18.29 6.85
N GLY A 302 -16.96 -17.88 6.26
CA GLY A 302 -16.45 -16.52 6.34
C GLY A 302 -17.37 -15.47 5.68
N LEU A 303 -17.16 -14.21 6.03
CA LEU A 303 -18.00 -13.09 5.61
C LEU A 303 -17.33 -12.29 4.49
N LEU A 304 -18.09 -11.97 3.44
CA LEU A 304 -17.71 -11.00 2.42
C LEU A 304 -18.67 -9.81 2.51
N LEU A 305 -18.12 -8.62 2.71
CA LEU A 305 -18.86 -7.37 2.71
C LEU A 305 -18.46 -6.53 1.50
N LEU A 306 -19.46 -6.13 0.70
CA LEU A 306 -19.30 -5.24 -0.45
C LEU A 306 -19.99 -3.88 -0.21
N GLY A 307 -19.79 -2.91 -1.10
CA GLY A 307 -20.49 -1.63 -1.08
C GLY A 307 -21.90 -1.74 -1.68
N LEU A 308 -22.75 -0.74 -1.41
CA LEU A 308 -24.17 -0.75 -1.84
C LEU A 308 -24.36 -0.83 -3.37
N ALA A 309 -23.40 -0.35 -4.15
CA ALA A 309 -23.44 -0.38 -5.62
C ALA A 309 -22.75 -1.62 -6.21
N GLU A 310 -22.29 -2.54 -5.37
CA GLU A 310 -21.45 -3.67 -5.76
C GLU A 310 -22.17 -5.00 -5.51
N THR A 311 -21.85 -6.00 -6.32
CA THR A 311 -22.53 -7.29 -6.26
C THR A 311 -21.55 -8.42 -6.57
N ILE A 312 -21.82 -9.59 -6.01
CA ILE A 312 -21.18 -10.86 -6.41
C ILE A 312 -21.58 -11.29 -7.82
N GLY A 313 -22.50 -10.57 -8.50
CA GLY A 313 -22.93 -10.88 -9.86
C GLY A 313 -23.47 -12.31 -9.99
N GLY A 314 -22.92 -13.09 -10.92
CA GLY A 314 -23.33 -14.47 -11.19
C GLY A 314 -22.82 -15.51 -10.17
N PHE A 315 -21.99 -15.13 -9.19
CA PHE A 315 -21.31 -16.07 -8.29
C PHE A 315 -22.17 -16.53 -7.09
N LYS A 316 -23.46 -16.80 -7.31
CA LYS A 316 -24.41 -17.23 -6.26
C LYS A 316 -24.08 -18.61 -5.68
N ASP A 317 -23.33 -19.43 -6.42
CA ASP A 317 -22.88 -20.75 -5.97
C ASP A 317 -21.65 -20.66 -5.03
N LEU A 318 -21.02 -19.49 -4.93
CA LEU A 318 -19.88 -19.23 -4.05
C LEU A 318 -20.29 -18.50 -2.76
N PHE A 319 -21.32 -17.65 -2.86
CA PHE A 319 -21.73 -16.76 -1.78
C PHE A 319 -23.25 -16.72 -1.62
N SER A 320 -23.72 -16.85 -0.38
CA SER A 320 -25.11 -16.64 0.00
C SER A 320 -25.28 -15.27 0.66
N MET A 321 -26.22 -14.46 0.18
CA MET A 321 -26.59 -13.19 0.81
C MET A 321 -27.24 -13.42 2.17
N LEU A 322 -26.83 -12.66 3.20
CA LEU A 322 -27.33 -12.80 4.57
C LEU A 322 -28.58 -11.96 4.85
N ASP A 323 -28.69 -10.79 4.24
CA ASP A 323 -29.87 -9.91 4.32
C ASP A 323 -30.05 -9.18 2.99
N SER A 324 -31.29 -9.10 2.49
CA SER A 324 -31.58 -8.55 1.18
C SER A 324 -31.36 -7.04 1.05
N ARG A 325 -31.20 -6.33 2.18
CA ARG A 325 -31.00 -4.88 2.25
C ARG A 325 -29.53 -4.52 2.41
N THR A 326 -28.67 -5.50 2.70
CA THR A 326 -27.23 -5.27 2.89
C THR A 326 -26.39 -6.13 1.95
N PRO A 327 -25.32 -5.58 1.36
CA PRO A 327 -24.38 -6.33 0.53
C PRO A 327 -23.42 -7.18 1.38
N LEU A 328 -23.96 -7.91 2.36
CA LEU A 328 -23.22 -8.83 3.22
C LEU A 328 -23.53 -10.27 2.84
N TYR A 329 -22.47 -11.04 2.60
CA TYR A 329 -22.53 -12.38 2.08
C TYR A 329 -21.75 -13.34 2.98
N ARG A 330 -22.17 -14.60 2.99
CA ARG A 330 -21.46 -15.71 3.61
C ARG A 330 -20.89 -16.61 2.53
N ARG A 331 -19.62 -17.00 2.69
CA ARG A 331 -18.96 -17.98 1.84
C ARG A 331 -19.61 -19.35 2.06
N ILE A 332 -20.14 -19.94 0.99
CA ILE A 332 -20.69 -21.30 0.98
C ILE A 332 -19.71 -22.28 0.31
N GLU A 333 -19.86 -23.56 0.59
CA GLU A 333 -19.12 -24.60 -0.12
C GLU A 333 -19.74 -24.85 -1.48
N SER A 334 -18.94 -24.70 -2.53
CA SER A 334 -19.32 -25.11 -3.88
C SER A 334 -18.78 -26.50 -4.16
N ALA A 335 -19.63 -27.39 -4.68
CA ALA A 335 -19.22 -28.71 -5.16
C ALA A 335 -18.32 -28.63 -6.40
N SER A 336 -18.33 -27.49 -7.10
CA SER A 336 -17.41 -27.24 -8.22
C SER A 336 -16.13 -26.60 -7.68
N GLY A 337 -15.09 -27.41 -7.56
CA GLY A 337 -13.73 -26.95 -7.26
C GLY A 337 -13.16 -26.13 -8.42
N VAL A 338 -13.63 -24.90 -8.61
CA VAL A 338 -12.99 -23.94 -9.50
C VAL A 338 -11.76 -23.42 -8.78
N ALA A 339 -10.60 -23.98 -9.10
CA ALA A 339 -9.33 -23.39 -8.70
C ALA A 339 -9.29 -21.94 -9.24
N PRO A 340 -8.93 -20.94 -8.41
CA PRO A 340 -8.77 -19.59 -8.92
C PRO A 340 -7.69 -19.60 -9.99
N ALA A 341 -7.95 -18.97 -11.13
CA ALA A 341 -6.88 -18.54 -11.99
C ALA A 341 -6.01 -17.59 -11.16
N LEU A 342 -4.77 -18.00 -10.87
CA LEU A 342 -3.73 -17.10 -10.35
C LEU A 342 -3.71 -15.82 -11.19
N PRO A 343 -3.37 -14.64 -10.64
CA PRO A 343 -3.30 -13.42 -11.44
C PRO A 343 -2.40 -13.66 -12.66
N VAL A 344 -3.04 -13.74 -13.82
CA VAL A 344 -2.35 -13.85 -15.11
C VAL A 344 -1.74 -12.48 -15.37
N ALA A 345 -0.42 -12.50 -15.56
CA ALA A 345 0.41 -11.44 -16.10
C ALA A 345 -0.36 -10.45 -16.99
N SER A 346 -0.24 -9.17 -16.63
CA SER A 346 -0.71 -8.00 -17.38
C SER A 346 -0.55 -8.17 -18.91
N PRO A 347 -1.42 -7.59 -19.76
CA PRO A 347 -1.17 -7.53 -21.20
C PRO A 347 0.22 -6.94 -21.54
N TRP A 348 0.74 -6.04 -20.70
CA TRP A 348 2.09 -5.46 -20.82
C TRP A 348 3.20 -6.48 -20.56
N THR A 349 2.92 -7.60 -19.91
CA THR A 349 3.85 -8.74 -19.78
C THR A 349 3.68 -9.75 -20.93
N ARG A 350 2.66 -9.60 -21.79
CA ARG A 350 2.46 -10.40 -23.02
C ARG A 350 2.74 -9.62 -24.32
N GLY A 351 3.11 -8.34 -24.23
CA GLY A 351 3.58 -7.53 -25.37
C GLY A 351 5.09 -7.60 -25.52
N ALA A 352 5.56 -8.08 -26.67
CA ALA A 352 6.97 -8.19 -27.01
C ALA A 352 7.73 -6.86 -26.92
N LEU A 353 8.78 -6.81 -26.09
CA LEU A 353 9.97 -6.04 -26.45
C LEU A 353 10.55 -6.66 -27.74
N PRO A 354 11.13 -5.87 -28.67
CA PRO A 354 11.69 -6.39 -29.91
C PRO A 354 12.71 -7.50 -29.61
N ALA A 355 12.53 -8.63 -30.31
CA ALA A 355 13.16 -9.90 -30.01
C ALA A 355 14.69 -9.88 -30.22
N VAL A 356 15.42 -10.33 -29.19
CA VAL A 356 16.75 -10.93 -29.34
C VAL A 356 16.55 -12.45 -29.43
N PRO A 357 17.23 -13.19 -30.33
CA PRO A 357 16.91 -14.60 -30.58
C PRO A 357 17.16 -15.47 -29.35
N LYS A 358 16.15 -16.28 -28.99
CA LYS A 358 16.22 -17.32 -27.96
C LYS A 358 16.70 -18.63 -28.58
N GLU A 359 17.79 -19.16 -28.06
CA GLU A 359 17.94 -20.61 -27.95
C GLU A 359 17.15 -21.08 -26.72
N ALA A 360 16.27 -22.06 -26.93
CA ALA A 360 15.44 -22.65 -25.90
C ALA A 360 16.04 -24.01 -25.50
N ASN A 361 16.23 -24.23 -24.20
CA ASN A 361 16.24 -25.57 -23.63
C ASN A 361 15.27 -25.61 -22.43
N PRO A 362 14.21 -26.44 -22.47
CA PRO A 362 13.25 -26.58 -21.38
C PRO A 362 13.78 -27.61 -20.38
N GLN A 363 14.76 -27.20 -19.57
CA GLN A 363 15.09 -27.91 -18.34
C GLN A 363 14.66 -27.02 -17.17
N PHE A 364 13.66 -27.51 -16.46
CA PHE A 364 13.26 -27.15 -15.10
C PHE A 364 14.22 -26.15 -14.44
N ASN A 365 13.80 -24.88 -14.33
CA ASN A 365 14.67 -23.78 -13.89
C ASN A 365 14.86 -23.79 -12.36
N LEU A 366 15.36 -24.91 -11.85
CA LEU A 366 15.72 -25.15 -10.46
C LEU A 366 16.70 -24.08 -9.97
N ARG A 367 17.52 -23.55 -10.88
CA ARG A 367 18.42 -22.43 -10.64
C ARG A 367 17.65 -21.17 -10.25
N LEU A 368 16.62 -20.79 -11.01
CA LEU A 368 15.78 -19.63 -10.67
C LEU A 368 15.02 -19.81 -9.34
N GLN A 369 14.63 -21.04 -9.00
CA GLN A 369 14.01 -21.32 -7.70
C GLN A 369 15.01 -21.33 -6.54
N ALA A 370 16.21 -21.86 -6.75
CA ALA A 370 17.31 -21.81 -5.80
C ALA A 370 17.76 -20.37 -5.56
N ASP A 371 17.91 -19.57 -6.62
CA ASP A 371 18.26 -18.15 -6.55
C ASP A 371 17.20 -17.37 -5.74
N ARG A 372 15.91 -17.64 -5.95
CA ARG A 372 14.83 -17.04 -5.15
C ARG A 372 14.80 -17.48 -3.68
N PHE A 373 15.22 -18.71 -3.38
CA PHE A 373 15.32 -19.21 -2.01
C PHE A 373 16.54 -18.62 -1.30
N LEU A 374 17.68 -18.54 -1.99
CA LEU A 374 18.91 -17.89 -1.50
C LEU A 374 18.68 -16.39 -1.25
N LEU A 375 17.99 -15.69 -2.16
CA LEU A 375 17.61 -14.28 -2.00
C LEU A 375 16.59 -14.00 -0.90
N ARG A 376 15.94 -15.01 -0.32
CA ARG A 376 15.00 -14.83 0.80
C ARG A 376 15.57 -15.26 2.14
N ASN A 377 16.45 -16.28 2.15
CA ASN A 377 16.90 -16.93 3.37
C ASN A 377 18.37 -16.67 3.70
N PHE A 378 19.17 -16.21 2.73
CA PHE A 378 20.62 -16.05 2.89
C PHE A 378 21.14 -14.69 2.41
N THR A 379 20.25 -13.74 2.12
CA THR A 379 20.60 -12.38 1.74
C THR A 379 20.92 -11.55 2.98
N PRO A 380 22.13 -10.95 3.05
CA PRO A 380 22.51 -10.12 4.17
C PRO A 380 21.67 -8.85 4.24
N ALA A 381 21.56 -8.27 5.44
CA ALA A 381 20.99 -6.95 5.62
C ALA A 381 21.83 -5.95 4.83
N ALA A 382 21.22 -5.24 3.87
CA ALA A 382 21.94 -4.35 2.98
C ALA A 382 21.15 -3.08 2.66
N VAL A 383 21.86 -2.00 2.34
CA VAL A 383 21.33 -0.66 2.18
C VAL A 383 22.01 0.01 1.01
N LEU A 384 21.22 0.49 0.04
CA LEU A 384 21.71 1.29 -1.07
C LEU A 384 21.54 2.76 -0.73
N VAL A 385 22.61 3.54 -0.87
CA VAL A 385 22.61 4.98 -0.62
C VAL A 385 23.17 5.77 -1.81
N ASN A 386 22.77 7.04 -1.89
CA ASN A 386 23.44 8.02 -2.76
C ASN A 386 24.75 8.53 -2.11
N HIS A 387 25.47 9.40 -2.82
CA HIS A 387 26.70 10.03 -2.32
C HIS A 387 26.53 10.89 -1.04
N ASP A 388 25.33 11.38 -0.75
CA ASP A 388 24.99 12.16 0.45
C ASP A 388 24.61 11.27 1.65
N GLY A 389 24.54 9.94 1.45
CA GLY A 389 24.13 8.98 2.46
C GLY A 389 22.61 8.81 2.59
N ASP A 390 21.82 9.37 1.67
CA ASP A 390 20.37 9.15 1.66
C ASP A 390 20.04 7.74 1.18
N ILE A 391 19.15 7.10 1.90
CA ILE A 391 18.78 5.71 1.67
C ILE A 391 17.82 5.63 0.48
N LEU A 392 18.26 4.96 -0.59
CA LEU A 392 17.48 4.72 -1.80
C LEU A 392 16.74 3.37 -1.73
N TYR A 393 17.33 2.39 -1.07
CA TYR A 393 16.76 1.05 -0.94
C TYR A 393 17.28 0.32 0.31
N LEU A 394 16.41 -0.49 0.93
CA LEU A 394 16.73 -1.36 2.06
C LEU A 394 16.42 -2.81 1.67
N ASN A 395 17.32 -3.73 2.02
CA ASN A 395 17.19 -5.17 1.80
C ASN A 395 17.46 -5.94 3.10
N GLY A 396 16.61 -6.92 3.42
CA GLY A 396 16.75 -7.73 4.64
C GLY A 396 16.39 -6.98 5.94
N CYS A 397 16.72 -7.60 7.08
CA CYS A 397 16.43 -7.07 8.41
C CYS A 397 17.52 -6.09 8.89
N THR A 398 17.39 -4.80 8.57
CA THR A 398 18.37 -3.77 8.93
C THR A 398 18.17 -3.18 10.34
N GLU A 399 17.13 -3.60 11.06
CA GLU A 399 16.71 -3.06 12.37
C GLU A 399 17.80 -3.16 13.46
N LYS A 400 18.70 -4.14 13.34
CA LYS A 400 19.85 -4.33 14.24
C LYS A 400 20.93 -3.26 14.08
N TYR A 401 20.94 -2.54 12.96
CA TYR A 401 21.98 -1.58 12.59
C TYR A 401 21.45 -0.17 12.37
N LEU A 402 20.22 -0.06 11.87
CA LEU A 402 19.55 1.20 11.55
C LEU A 402 18.25 1.35 12.36
N GLU A 403 18.07 2.49 13.01
CA GLU A 403 16.87 2.89 13.72
C GLU A 403 16.42 4.31 13.30
N PRO A 404 15.12 4.63 13.32
CA PRO A 404 14.65 5.97 12.99
C PRO A 404 15.17 7.02 14.00
N ALA A 405 15.82 8.08 13.51
CA ALA A 405 16.22 9.21 14.35
C ALA A 405 14.98 9.91 14.96
N ALA A 406 14.94 10.04 16.29
CA ALA A 406 13.84 10.71 16.97
C ALA A 406 13.71 12.18 16.52
N GLY A 407 12.53 12.56 16.03
CA GLY A 407 12.14 13.97 15.85
C GLY A 407 12.41 14.63 14.49
N LYS A 408 13.06 13.96 13.52
CA LYS A 408 13.17 14.46 12.14
C LYS A 408 12.99 13.34 11.12
N SER A 409 12.13 13.56 10.13
CA SER A 409 11.93 12.70 8.96
C SER A 409 13.08 12.85 7.97
N ASN A 410 14.26 12.34 8.31
CA ASN A 410 15.41 12.29 7.39
C ASN A 410 15.83 10.83 7.15
N TRP A 411 15.62 10.33 5.93
CA TRP A 411 15.98 8.98 5.50
C TRP A 411 17.45 8.92 5.08
N ASN A 412 18.33 9.24 6.02
CA ASN A 412 19.77 9.30 5.80
C ASN A 412 20.48 8.30 6.72
N VAL A 413 21.41 7.53 6.17
CA VAL A 413 22.07 6.42 6.86
C VAL A 413 22.91 6.90 8.05
N HIS A 414 23.43 8.11 8.03
CA HIS A 414 24.16 8.69 9.18
C HIS A 414 23.21 9.05 10.34
N ALA A 415 22.00 9.49 10.02
CA ALA A 415 20.97 9.80 11.01
C ALA A 415 20.38 8.51 11.59
N MET A 416 20.23 7.48 10.76
CA MET A 416 19.59 6.23 11.14
C MET A 416 20.54 5.19 11.74
N ALA A 417 21.85 5.29 11.56
CA ALA A 417 22.79 4.35 12.17
C ALA A 417 22.68 4.38 13.70
N ARG A 418 22.56 3.20 14.33
CA ARG A 418 22.60 3.04 15.78
C ARG A 418 23.94 3.49 16.37
N ASP A 419 23.93 3.78 17.67
CA ASP A 419 25.13 4.17 18.40
C ASP A 419 26.18 3.04 18.38
N GLY A 420 27.42 3.39 18.04
CA GLY A 420 28.50 2.45 17.69
C GLY A 420 28.79 2.35 16.19
N LEU A 421 27.79 2.57 15.32
CA LEU A 421 27.97 2.51 13.86
C LEU A 421 28.16 3.88 13.21
N ARG A 422 27.57 4.94 13.77
CA ARG A 422 27.52 6.28 13.13
C ARG A 422 28.88 6.80 12.65
N HIS A 423 29.89 6.76 13.53
CA HIS A 423 31.21 7.32 13.26
C HIS A 423 31.99 6.49 12.24
N ALA A 424 32.04 5.16 12.44
CA ALA A 424 32.68 4.23 11.52
C ALA A 424 32.05 4.29 10.12
N LEU A 425 30.72 4.38 10.06
CA LEU A 425 29.98 4.48 8.80
C LEU A 425 30.32 5.76 8.03
N ALA A 426 30.38 6.92 8.71
CA ALA A 426 30.73 8.20 8.07
C ALA A 426 32.14 8.19 7.44
N ILE A 427 33.11 7.61 8.14
CA ILE A 427 34.49 7.48 7.65
C ILE A 427 34.54 6.53 6.45
N ALA A 428 33.91 5.35 6.56
CA ALA A 428 33.94 4.34 5.52
C ALA A 428 33.22 4.79 4.24
N LEU A 429 32.09 5.51 4.36
CA LEU A 429 31.32 6.01 3.21
C LEU A 429 32.14 7.05 2.44
N SER A 430 32.76 7.98 3.17
CA SER A 430 33.67 8.96 2.59
C SER A 430 34.82 8.26 1.86
N LYS A 431 35.47 7.28 2.50
CA LYS A 431 36.59 6.54 1.92
C LYS A 431 36.19 5.75 0.67
N ALA A 432 35.02 5.09 0.67
CA ALA A 432 34.49 4.37 -0.50
C ALA A 432 34.18 5.30 -1.67
N ILE A 433 33.65 6.50 -1.41
CA ILE A 433 33.40 7.52 -2.44
C ILE A 433 34.70 7.99 -3.09
N TRP A 434 35.72 8.31 -2.28
CA TRP A 434 36.99 8.86 -2.76
C TRP A 434 37.89 7.81 -3.42
N GLN A 435 37.95 6.60 -2.87
CA GLN A 435 38.90 5.57 -3.32
C GLN A 435 38.30 4.55 -4.29
N GLN A 436 36.97 4.48 -4.42
CA GLN A 436 36.25 3.52 -5.29
C GLN A 436 36.63 2.05 -5.03
N ILE A 437 36.96 1.73 -3.78
CA ILE A 437 37.32 0.38 -3.33
C ILE A 437 36.31 -0.07 -2.28
N ALA A 438 36.07 -1.38 -2.19
CA ALA A 438 35.27 -1.97 -1.12
C ALA A 438 35.94 -1.69 0.24
N VAL A 439 35.22 -1.06 1.16
CA VAL A 439 35.69 -0.76 2.52
C VAL A 439 34.92 -1.63 3.50
N THR A 440 35.60 -2.60 4.12
CA THR A 440 35.06 -3.44 5.19
C THR A 440 35.53 -2.94 6.54
N VAL A 441 34.60 -2.82 7.48
CA VAL A 441 34.87 -2.51 8.89
C VAL A 441 34.30 -3.65 9.74
N THR A 442 35.13 -4.23 10.61
CA THR A 442 34.75 -5.30 11.54
C THR A 442 34.80 -4.81 12.97
N ASP A 443 34.33 -5.66 13.90
CA ASP A 443 34.47 -5.47 15.35
C ASP A 443 33.76 -4.23 15.91
N LEU A 444 32.60 -3.88 15.35
CA LEU A 444 31.80 -2.73 15.79
C LEU A 444 30.82 -3.15 16.89
N ALA A 445 30.96 -2.57 18.07
CA ALA A 445 30.00 -2.73 19.16
C ALA A 445 28.75 -1.89 18.90
N VAL A 446 27.62 -2.55 18.60
CA VAL A 446 26.32 -1.89 18.33
C VAL A 446 25.40 -2.10 19.53
N MET A 447 24.92 -1.00 20.12
CA MET A 447 23.98 -1.08 21.23
C MET A 447 22.56 -1.37 20.74
N GLN A 448 21.96 -2.45 21.25
CA GLN A 448 20.58 -2.84 21.00
C GLN A 448 19.61 -2.22 22.02
N ASN A 449 18.30 -2.27 21.73
CA ASN A 449 17.26 -1.60 22.53
C ASN A 449 17.05 -2.21 23.93
N ASP A 450 17.50 -3.45 24.12
CA ASP A 450 17.48 -4.20 25.38
C ASP A 450 18.73 -3.93 26.25
N GLY A 451 19.68 -3.13 25.75
CA GLY A 451 20.96 -2.86 26.41
C GLY A 451 22.03 -3.91 26.12
N GLU A 452 21.76 -4.91 25.27
CA GLU A 452 22.78 -5.85 24.82
C GLU A 452 23.72 -5.22 23.78
N VAL A 453 25.01 -5.56 23.86
CA VAL A 453 26.02 -5.12 22.89
C VAL A 453 26.23 -6.23 21.88
N GLN A 454 25.90 -5.96 20.63
CA GLN A 454 26.10 -6.90 19.53
C GLN A 454 27.31 -6.49 18.68
N MET A 455 28.19 -7.44 18.39
CA MET A 455 29.31 -7.20 17.47
C MET A 455 28.83 -7.29 16.02
N ALA A 456 29.13 -6.27 15.23
CA ALA A 456 28.74 -6.14 13.84
C ALA A 456 29.95 -5.85 12.94
N SER A 457 29.77 -6.17 11.66
CA SER A 457 30.61 -5.68 10.58
C SER A 457 29.74 -5.05 9.49
N PHE A 458 30.33 -4.17 8.70
CA PHE A 458 29.72 -3.74 7.46
C PHE A 458 30.75 -3.58 6.35
N THR A 459 30.31 -3.75 5.12
CA THR A 459 31.12 -3.53 3.91
C THR A 459 30.41 -2.53 3.01
N ILE A 460 31.13 -1.48 2.58
CA ILE A 460 30.63 -0.47 1.64
C ILE A 460 31.30 -0.69 0.29
N MET A 461 30.50 -0.83 -0.76
CA MET A 461 30.98 -0.96 -2.14
C MET A 461 30.32 0.09 -3.02
N ALA A 462 31.12 0.78 -3.83
CA ALA A 462 30.58 1.63 -4.89
C ALA A 462 30.01 0.75 -6.02
N ILE A 463 28.83 1.11 -6.51
CA ILE A 463 28.19 0.48 -7.67
C ILE A 463 28.29 1.47 -8.82
N ASP A 464 29.05 1.08 -9.85
CA ASP A 464 29.10 1.80 -11.12
C ASP A 464 27.99 1.29 -12.03
N GLU A 465 26.84 1.98 -12.04
CA GLU A 465 25.72 1.66 -12.94
C GLU A 465 25.57 2.76 -14.02
N PRO A 466 25.71 2.43 -15.31
CA PRO A 466 25.58 3.42 -16.38
C PRO A 466 24.16 3.99 -16.44
N GLY A 467 24.01 5.29 -16.17
CA GLY A 467 22.73 6.00 -16.22
C GLY A 467 22.09 6.32 -14.87
N ALA A 468 22.70 5.93 -13.76
CA ALA A 468 22.26 6.35 -12.42
C ALA A 468 22.58 7.83 -12.16
N PRO A 469 21.70 8.59 -11.47
CA PRO A 469 21.95 9.97 -11.07
C PRO A 469 22.94 10.01 -9.89
N GLY A 470 24.23 9.89 -10.19
CA GLY A 470 25.33 9.99 -9.21
C GLY A 470 25.91 8.63 -8.78
N LYS A 471 26.92 8.69 -7.91
CA LYS A 471 27.59 7.48 -7.40
C LYS A 471 26.69 6.79 -6.38
N LEU A 472 26.42 5.50 -6.61
CA LEU A 472 25.64 4.64 -5.73
C LEU A 472 26.58 3.82 -4.84
N LEU A 473 26.21 3.64 -3.58
CA LEU A 473 26.97 2.83 -2.63
C LEU A 473 26.07 1.80 -1.98
N MET A 474 26.50 0.53 -1.99
CA MET A 474 25.83 -0.55 -1.26
C MET A 474 26.58 -0.82 0.03
N ILE A 475 25.85 -0.78 1.14
CA ILE A 475 26.31 -1.10 2.48
C ILE A 475 25.73 -2.46 2.84
N VAL A 476 26.58 -3.44 3.13
CA VAL A 476 26.16 -4.80 3.52
C VAL A 476 26.59 -5.03 4.96
N PHE A 477 25.65 -5.33 5.83
CA PHE A 477 25.88 -5.60 7.25
C PHE A 477 25.98 -7.11 7.51
N GLY A 478 26.83 -7.48 8.47
CA GLY A 478 27.02 -8.85 8.91
C GLY A 478 27.16 -8.93 10.44
N ASP A 479 26.49 -9.92 11.03
CA ASP A 479 26.64 -10.25 12.44
C ASP A 479 27.97 -11.01 12.65
N ILE A 480 28.79 -10.56 13.61
CA ILE A 480 29.93 -11.34 14.08
C ILE A 480 29.50 -12.01 15.39
N ALA A 481 29.60 -13.34 15.45
CA ALA A 481 29.38 -14.06 16.70
C ALA A 481 30.36 -13.54 17.75
N ALA A 482 29.87 -13.13 18.92
CA ALA A 482 30.72 -12.72 20.03
C ALA A 482 31.76 -13.82 20.29
N PRO A 483 33.05 -13.50 20.47
CA PRO A 483 34.03 -14.52 20.84
C PRO A 483 33.54 -15.18 22.13
N GLU A 484 33.37 -16.51 22.09
CA GLU A 484 32.96 -17.29 23.24
C GLU A 484 33.88 -16.94 24.42
N SER A 485 33.29 -16.37 25.47
CA SER A 485 33.96 -16.16 26.74
C SER A 485 34.26 -17.53 27.35
N GLY A 486 35.45 -18.05 27.02
CA GLY A 486 35.97 -19.29 27.56
C GLY A 486 35.89 -19.31 29.08
N THR A 487 35.18 -20.30 29.60
CA THR A 487 35.03 -20.52 31.04
C THR A 487 36.28 -21.21 31.60
N SER A 488 36.94 -20.48 32.50
CA SER A 488 37.79 -20.86 33.65
C SER A 488 39.00 -21.80 33.52
N ALA A 489 40.17 -21.24 33.84
CA ALA A 489 41.14 -21.87 34.75
C ALA A 489 41.75 -20.77 35.63
N GLY A 490 41.57 -20.89 36.95
CA GLY A 490 41.96 -19.86 37.91
C GLY A 490 43.46 -19.84 38.21
N LEU A 491 43.92 -18.67 38.64
CA LEU A 491 45.02 -18.47 39.60
C LEU A 491 44.89 -17.07 40.21
N HIS A 492 44.95 -17.01 41.55
CA HIS A 492 45.16 -15.81 42.38
C HIS A 492 46.34 -14.97 41.82
N ASP A 493 46.41 -13.64 41.92
CA ASP A 493 46.54 -12.85 43.15
C ASP A 493 46.62 -11.31 42.88
N GLN A 494 46.17 -10.55 43.88
CA GLN A 494 46.46 -9.16 44.31
C GLN A 494 46.65 -7.92 43.38
N SER A 495 45.76 -6.95 43.67
CA SER A 495 46.01 -5.51 43.94
C SER A 495 46.09 -4.50 42.77
N GLY A 496 45.31 -3.41 42.89
CA GLY A 496 45.54 -2.16 42.15
C GLY A 496 44.28 -1.39 41.72
N ARG A 497 43.89 -0.37 42.49
CA ARG A 497 42.94 0.69 42.08
C ARG A 497 43.46 1.47 40.88
N THR A 498 42.71 1.58 39.78
CA THR A 498 42.64 2.81 38.96
C THR A 498 41.41 2.84 38.02
N GLN A 499 40.85 4.04 37.85
CA GLN A 499 39.72 4.41 36.97
C GLN A 499 40.04 4.28 35.46
N PRO A 500 39.04 4.23 34.56
CA PRO A 500 39.26 3.93 33.15
C PRO A 500 39.73 5.15 32.36
N ALA A 501 40.85 4.99 31.63
CA ALA A 501 41.31 5.90 30.58
C ALA A 501 40.83 5.40 29.21
N GLY A 502 40.50 6.34 28.31
CA GLY A 502 39.78 6.12 27.06
C GLY A 502 40.45 5.18 26.05
N ALA A 503 39.60 4.48 25.30
CA ALA A 503 40.00 3.65 24.16
C ALA A 503 39.94 4.48 22.86
N HIS A 504 41.08 4.55 22.19
CA HIS A 504 41.23 4.87 20.79
C HIS A 504 40.86 3.62 19.96
N ASP A 505 39.93 3.72 19.01
CA ASP A 505 39.62 2.65 18.06
C ASP A 505 40.50 2.78 16.81
N ASP A 506 41.43 1.84 16.63
CA ASP A 506 42.19 1.62 15.40
C ASP A 506 41.33 0.81 14.40
N ILE A 507 40.91 1.45 13.31
CA ILE A 507 40.15 0.81 12.22
C ILE A 507 41.11 -0.01 11.34
N GLN A 508 41.03 -1.35 11.40
CA GLN A 508 41.78 -2.22 10.48
C GLN A 508 41.12 -2.27 9.09
N VAL A 509 41.92 -2.00 8.05
CA VAL A 509 41.52 -2.05 6.63
C VAL A 509 42.09 -3.33 6.02
N THR A 510 41.22 -4.24 5.59
CA THR A 510 41.64 -5.44 4.84
C THR A 510 41.36 -5.27 3.34
N HIS A 511 42.38 -5.50 2.51
CA HIS A 511 42.28 -5.43 1.04
C HIS A 511 42.03 -6.83 0.47
N SER A 512 40.85 -7.09 -0.11
CA SER A 512 40.63 -8.29 -0.93
C SER A 512 41.07 -8.04 -2.37
N GLY A 513 42.30 -8.46 -2.69
CA GLY A 513 42.89 -8.37 -4.02
C GLY A 513 42.26 -9.34 -5.02
N ARG A 514 41.97 -8.84 -6.22
CA ARG A 514 41.55 -9.60 -7.41
C ARG A 514 42.73 -10.46 -7.89
N ALA A 515 42.58 -11.80 -7.89
CA ALA A 515 43.62 -12.72 -8.37
C ALA A 515 43.91 -12.51 -9.87
N PRO A 516 45.19 -12.52 -10.31
CA PRO A 516 45.55 -12.23 -11.70
C PRO A 516 45.38 -13.46 -12.60
N ALA A 517 45.02 -13.20 -13.87
CA ALA A 517 44.96 -14.19 -14.93
C ALA A 517 46.34 -14.79 -15.23
N THR A 518 46.48 -16.10 -15.06
CA THR A 518 47.68 -16.84 -15.46
C THR A 518 47.64 -17.11 -16.97
N ARG A 519 48.63 -16.53 -17.67
CA ARG A 519 49.08 -16.96 -19.00
C ARG A 519 49.62 -18.38 -18.90
N GLU A 520 49.05 -19.32 -19.65
CA GLU A 520 49.71 -20.58 -19.99
C GLU A 520 50.35 -20.44 -21.36
N GLY A 521 51.65 -20.67 -21.40
CA GLY A 521 52.45 -20.76 -22.62
C GLY A 521 53.70 -21.61 -22.37
N ALA A 522 53.73 -22.74 -23.07
CA ALA A 522 54.90 -23.47 -23.58
C ALA A 522 55.52 -24.62 -22.76
N THR A 523 55.56 -25.79 -23.44
CA THR A 523 56.67 -26.78 -23.58
C THR A 523 57.02 -27.62 -22.35
N ASP A 524 57.33 -28.91 -22.39
CA ASP A 524 57.70 -29.88 -23.43
C ASP A 524 57.61 -31.30 -22.81
N GLY A 525 57.49 -32.35 -23.63
CA GLY A 525 58.00 -33.67 -23.22
C GLY A 525 57.43 -34.92 -23.91
N ILE A 526 58.19 -35.38 -24.92
CA ILE A 526 58.28 -36.73 -25.53
C ILE A 526 57.33 -37.03 -26.69
#